data_AF-A0A966Y801-F1
#
_entry.id   AF-A0A966Y801-F1
#
_cell.length_a   1.000
_cell.length_b   1.000
_cell.length_c   1.000
_cell.angle_alpha   90.00
_cell.angle_beta   90.00
_cell.angle_gamma   90.00
#
_symmetry.space_group_name_H-M   'P 1'
#
loop_
_entity.id
_entity.type
_entity.pdbx_description
1 polymer ?
#
loop_
_entity_poly.entity_id
_entity_poly.type
_entity_poly.pdbx_seq_one_letter_code
_entity_poly.pdbx_strand_id
1 'polypeptide(L)' 'ELGILKEIIEAAPTDGLWDDARTDEGQLGLKYEELEEAMENPNSVNREKYESIRKQNLHKMEPIPVCKIPN' A
#
# COMPACT_ATOMS: atom_id res chain seq x y z
N GLU A 1 -7.02 25.02 0.46
CA GLU A 1 -6.86 23.97 1.48
C GLU A 1 -8.23 23.61 2.04
N LEU A 2 -8.47 22.36 2.45
CA LEU A 2 -9.81 21.82 2.70
C LEU A 2 -10.36 22.04 4.13
N GLY A 3 -9.62 22.71 5.02
CA GLY A 3 -10.06 22.98 6.40
C GLY A 3 -10.19 21.73 7.28
N ILE A 4 -9.44 20.66 6.96
CA ILE A 4 -9.41 19.42 7.75
C ILE A 4 -8.69 19.67 9.08
N LEU A 5 -9.17 19.02 10.14
CA LEU A 5 -8.55 19.11 11.47
C LEU A 5 -7.10 18.61 11.42
N LYS A 6 -6.20 19.38 12.04
CA LYS A 6 -4.76 19.09 12.04
C LYS A 6 -4.44 17.73 12.66
N GLU A 7 -5.16 17.35 13.70
CA GLU A 7 -5.02 16.04 14.35
C GLU A 7 -5.30 14.86 13.42
N ILE A 8 -6.18 15.02 12.43
CA ILE A 8 -6.48 13.96 11.45
C ILE A 8 -5.32 13.83 10.45
N ILE A 9 -4.73 14.95 10.05
CA ILE A 9 -3.61 14.98 9.09
C ILE A 9 -2.33 14.42 9.74
N GLU A 10 -2.09 14.74 11.02
CA GLU A 10 -0.88 14.35 11.74
C GLU A 10 -0.95 12.96 12.39
N ALA A 11 -2.14 12.38 12.51
CA ALA A 11 -2.29 11.03 13.05
C ALA A 11 -1.57 10.00 12.17
N ALA A 12 -0.87 9.05 12.81
CA ALA A 12 -0.24 7.96 12.10
C ALA A 12 -1.30 7.08 11.41
N PRO A 13 -1.18 6.80 10.10
CA PRO A 13 -2.15 5.95 9.40
C PRO A 13 -2.16 4.52 9.95
N THR A 14 -3.35 3.97 10.13
CA THR A 14 -3.61 2.61 10.66
C THR A 14 -4.91 2.05 10.07
N ASP A 15 -4.96 0.73 9.88
CA ASP A 15 -6.15 0.00 9.46
C ASP A 15 -7.24 -0.11 10.55
N GLY A 16 -6.90 0.22 11.80
CA GLY A 16 -7.83 0.15 12.95
C GLY A 16 -8.33 -1.26 13.27
N LEU A 17 -7.66 -2.32 12.77
CA LEU A 17 -8.08 -3.72 12.97
C LEU A 17 -7.64 -4.31 14.31
N TRP A 18 -6.74 -3.64 15.02
CA TRP A 18 -6.09 -4.17 16.22
C TRP A 18 -6.03 -3.15 17.36
N ASP A 19 -6.22 -3.63 18.60
CA ASP A 19 -6.12 -2.80 19.81
C ASP A 19 -4.67 -2.37 20.14
N ASP A 20 -3.69 -2.92 19.43
CA ASP A 20 -2.25 -2.66 19.63
C ASP A 20 -1.72 -1.44 18.85
N ALA A 21 -2.61 -0.70 18.18
CA ALA A 21 -2.30 0.53 17.45
C ALA A 21 -1.20 0.37 16.37
N ARG A 22 -1.10 -0.82 15.76
CA ARG A 22 -0.20 -1.03 14.62
C ARG A 22 -0.49 -0.07 13.48
N THR A 23 0.54 0.63 13.03
CA THR A 23 0.47 1.55 11.89
C THR A 23 0.65 0.80 10.57
N ASP A 24 0.16 1.38 9.48
CA ASP A 24 0.32 0.81 8.14
C ASP A 24 1.80 0.65 7.77
N GLU A 25 2.64 1.62 8.15
CA GLU A 25 4.09 1.55 7.95
C GLU A 25 4.73 0.38 8.68
N GLY A 26 4.25 0.05 9.88
CA GLY A 26 4.70 -1.11 10.65
C GLY A 26 4.30 -2.43 9.99
N GLN A 27 3.10 -2.49 9.40
CA GLN A 27 2.61 -3.71 8.73
C GLN A 27 3.28 -3.94 7.36
N LEU A 28 3.45 -2.88 6.57
CA LEU A 28 4.10 -2.94 5.25
C LEU A 28 5.63 -2.95 5.38
N GLY A 29 6.16 -2.44 6.49
CA GLY A 29 7.58 -2.21 6.73
C GLY A 29 8.21 -1.20 5.78
N LEU A 30 7.42 -0.26 5.26
CA LEU A 30 7.84 0.84 4.39
C LEU A 30 7.15 2.10 4.88
N LYS A 31 7.85 3.23 4.85
CA LYS A 31 7.22 4.53 5.05
C LYS A 31 6.39 4.93 3.83
N TYR A 32 5.42 5.81 4.01
CA TYR A 32 4.62 6.31 2.88
C TYR A 32 5.48 7.00 1.81
N GLU A 33 6.43 7.84 2.20
CA GLU A 33 7.37 8.50 1.28
C GLU A 33 8.24 7.49 0.49
N GLU A 34 8.69 6.43 1.16
CA GLU A 34 9.50 5.37 0.55
C GLU A 34 8.67 4.52 -0.42
N LEU A 35 7.40 4.29 -0.09
CA LEU A 35 6.46 3.58 -0.93
C LEU A 35 6.14 4.38 -2.19
N GLU A 36 5.83 5.67 -2.05
CA GLU A 36 5.57 6.58 -3.17
C GLU A 36 6.78 6.70 -4.10
N GLU A 37 7.98 6.84 -3.53
CA GLU A 37 9.20 6.87 -4.33
C GLU A 37 9.44 5.55 -5.06
N ALA A 38 9.23 4.40 -4.40
CA ALA A 38 9.36 3.08 -5.04
C ALA A 38 8.29 2.81 -6.11
N MET A 39 7.12 3.45 -6.01
CA MET A 39 6.06 3.38 -7.03
C MET A 39 6.48 4.09 -8.31
N GLU A 40 7.09 5.27 -8.20
CA GLU A 40 7.45 6.12 -9.34
C GLU A 40 8.83 5.83 -9.92
N ASN A 41 9.81 5.47 -9.07
CA ASN A 41 11.20 5.26 -9.46
C ASN A 41 11.55 3.76 -9.57
N PRO A 42 11.78 3.22 -10.79
CA PRO A 42 12.20 1.83 -10.97
C PRO A 42 13.56 1.49 -10.35
N ASN A 43 14.39 2.48 -10.06
CA ASN A 43 15.72 2.30 -9.45
C ASN A 43 15.72 2.58 -7.94
N SER A 44 14.54 2.71 -7.32
CA SER A 44 14.42 2.87 -5.87
C SER A 44 15.09 1.71 -5.14
N VAL A 45 15.73 2.02 -4.01
CA VAL A 45 16.27 1.00 -3.08
C VAL A 45 15.15 0.09 -2.57
N ASN A 46 13.94 0.62 -2.43
CA ASN A 46 12.78 -0.11 -1.93
C ASN A 46 11.93 -0.76 -3.04
N ARG A 47 12.36 -0.66 -4.30
CA ARG A 47 11.61 -1.16 -5.47
C ARG A 47 11.28 -2.65 -5.38
N GLU A 48 12.25 -3.46 -4.97
CA GLU A 48 12.09 -4.92 -4.87
C GLU A 48 11.01 -5.29 -3.85
N LYS A 49 11.02 -4.62 -2.69
CA LYS A 49 10.03 -4.84 -1.63
C LYS A 49 8.63 -4.41 -2.09
N TYR A 50 8.53 -3.25 -2.74
CA TYR A 50 7.28 -2.78 -3.35
C TYR A 50 6.72 -3.79 -4.35
N GLU A 51 7.53 -4.25 -5.32
CA GLU A 51 7.08 -5.20 -6.35
C GLU A 51 6.66 -6.55 -5.76
N SER A 52 7.34 -7.02 -4.72
CA SER A 52 6.96 -8.24 -4.00
C SER A 52 5.55 -8.14 -3.41
N ILE A 53 5.26 -7.05 -2.68
CA ILE A 53 3.95 -6.78 -2.08
C ILE A 53 2.89 -6.58 -3.17
N ARG A 54 3.19 -5.79 -4.20
CA ARG A 54 2.28 -5.50 -5.31
C ARG A 54 1.88 -6.78 -6.04
N LYS A 55 2.85 -7.63 -6.40
CA LYS A 55 2.62 -8.87 -7.14
C LYS A 55 1.67 -9.81 -6.39
N GLN A 56 1.80 -9.92 -5.08
CA GLN A 56 0.89 -10.74 -4.25
C GLN A 56 -0.53 -10.16 -4.21
N ASN A 57 -0.68 -8.84 -4.30
CA ASN A 57 -1.97 -8.15 -4.18
C ASN A 57 -2.65 -7.81 -5.52
N LEU A 58 -2.05 -8.13 -6.68
CA LEU A 58 -2.64 -7.85 -7.99
C LEU A 58 -4.06 -8.42 -8.17
N HIS A 59 -4.38 -9.54 -7.53
CA HIS A 59 -5.71 -10.13 -7.54
C HIS A 59 -6.81 -9.25 -6.92
N LYS A 60 -6.45 -8.20 -6.17
CA LYS A 60 -7.39 -7.19 -5.62
C LYS A 60 -7.66 -6.06 -6.61
N MET A 61 -6.79 -5.89 -7.62
CA MET A 61 -6.86 -4.82 -8.61
C MET A 61 -7.37 -5.34 -9.96
N GLU A 62 -6.95 -6.54 -10.34
CA GLU A 62 -7.36 -7.20 -11.56
C GLU A 62 -8.76 -7.82 -11.40
N PRO A 63 -9.55 -7.89 -12.50
CA PRO A 63 -10.82 -8.59 -12.48
C PRO A 63 -10.67 -10.04 -12.02
N ILE A 64 -11.74 -10.57 -11.42
CA ILE A 64 -11.79 -11.97 -10.98
C ILE A 64 -11.42 -12.87 -12.17
N PRO A 65 -10.37 -13.71 -12.06
CA PRO A 65 -9.92 -14.53 -13.16
C PRO A 65 -11.00 -15.54 -13.55
N VAL A 66 -11.37 -15.55 -14.83
CA VAL A 66 -12.36 -16.47 -15.40
C VAL A 66 -11.70 -17.44 -16.36
N CYS A 67 -12.16 -18.70 -16.34
CA CYS A 67 -11.73 -19.70 -17.30
C CYS A 67 -12.27 -19.36 -18.70
N LYS A 68 -11.38 -19.24 -19.68
CA LYS A 68 -11.75 -19.04 -21.10
C LYS A 68 -11.66 -20.39 -21.81
N ILE A 69 -12.80 -20.91 -22.25
CA ILE A 69 -12.88 -22.16 -23.02
C ILE A 69 -12.81 -21.79 -24.52
N PRO A 70 -11.83 -22.29 -25.29
CA PRO A 70 -11.75 -22.06 -26.72
C PRO A 70 -12.86 -22.82 -27.48
N ASN A 71 -13.26 -22.28 -28.64
CA ASN A 71 -14.19 -22.95 -29.55
C ASN A 71 -13.55 -24.17 -30.23
#